data_AF-A0A378RC86-F1
#
_entry.id   AF-A0A378RC86-F1
#
_cell.length_a   1.000
_cell.length_b   1.000
_cell.length_c   1.000
_cell.angle_alpha   90.00
_cell.angle_beta   90.00
_cell.angle_gamma   90.00
#
_symmetry.space_group_name_H-M   'P 1'
#
loop_
_entity.id
_entity.type
_entity.pdbx_description
1 polymer ?
#
loop_
_entity_poly.entity_id
_entity_poly.type
_entity_poly.pdbx_seq_one_letter_code
_entity_poly.pdbx_strand_id
1 'polypeptide(L)'
;MLVELERRFTVYEIEQVAQLSSQYAMRLYEFFMRHLDKKTSTGWLDISLDDLRFRFGLLPNEYKTMSNFKAYVLDFALKKINEHTDLSATYTQKKQGRVIVGFHFEFKQKANAKPKKTKENTDRDPNTKDIFDGLTDKEREVVANKTAYADQKGITDPLHRQNLINQGLEQHRQAEKAERERKERKKAERQAQRAKEQAEQLAKDEQERQEKERAEQRKKSFIEMFENLDEQYQEQALDEVAKNFDNNIFSKWFKEAREQGVAHKDPKFIGKFYELFGW
;
A
#
# COMPACT_ATOMS: atom_id res chain seq x y z
N MET A 1 6.83 -11.85 47.75
CA MET A 1 5.36 -11.98 47.68
C MET A 1 4.87 -10.84 46.79
N LEU A 2 4.54 -11.16 45.53
CA LEU A 2 4.24 -10.21 44.46
C LEU A 2 2.84 -10.51 43.90
N VAL A 3 1.84 -10.62 44.78
CA VAL A 3 0.46 -10.97 44.43
C VAL A 3 -0.51 -9.96 45.03
N GLU A 4 -0.21 -8.66 44.87
CA GLU A 4 -1.19 -7.59 45.10
C GLU A 4 -1.47 -6.76 43.84
N LEU A 5 -0.86 -7.12 42.69
CA LEU A 5 -1.13 -6.49 41.40
C LEU A 5 -2.34 -7.10 40.64
N GLU A 6 -2.98 -8.13 41.17
CA GLU A 6 -3.94 -8.95 40.40
C GLU A 6 -5.37 -8.41 40.26
N ARG A 7 -5.79 -7.29 40.85
CA ARG A 7 -7.24 -6.99 40.89
C ARG A 7 -7.67 -5.55 40.69
N ARG A 8 -7.27 -4.91 39.58
CA ARG A 8 -7.94 -3.69 39.06
C ARG A 8 -8.00 -3.60 37.54
N PHE A 9 -8.36 -4.69 36.85
CA PHE A 9 -8.70 -4.62 35.43
C PHE A 9 -10.12 -4.08 35.27
N THR A 10 -10.28 -3.01 34.49
CA THR A 10 -11.59 -2.51 34.08
C THR A 10 -12.04 -3.36 32.88
N VAL A 11 -13.04 -4.21 33.07
CA VAL A 11 -13.64 -4.98 31.98
C VAL A 11 -14.66 -4.09 31.28
N TYR A 12 -14.40 -3.76 30.01
CA TYR A 12 -15.31 -3.03 29.13
C TYR A 12 -15.37 -3.75 27.77
N GLU A 13 -16.45 -3.53 27.02
CA GLU A 13 -16.64 -4.15 25.72
C GLU A 13 -15.56 -3.71 24.72
N ILE A 14 -14.85 -4.69 24.14
CA ILE A 14 -13.82 -4.46 23.11
C ILE A 14 -14.43 -3.68 21.92
N GLU A 15 -15.70 -3.91 21.60
CA GLU A 15 -16.41 -3.24 20.51
C GLU A 15 -16.49 -1.71 20.68
N GLN A 16 -16.64 -1.22 21.92
CA GLN A 16 -16.71 0.21 22.20
C GLN A 16 -15.34 0.88 22.01
N VAL A 17 -14.27 0.20 22.41
CA VAL A 17 -12.90 0.70 22.29
C VAL A 17 -12.33 0.52 20.89
N ALA A 18 -12.72 -0.53 20.16
CA ALA A 18 -12.35 -0.75 18.77
C ALA A 18 -12.84 0.38 17.85
N GLN A 19 -13.94 1.04 18.20
CA GLN A 19 -14.47 2.20 17.46
C GLN A 19 -13.74 3.51 17.77
N LEU A 20 -12.92 3.56 18.82
CA LEU A 20 -12.14 4.74 19.21
C LEU A 20 -10.77 4.73 18.51
N SER A 21 -10.66 5.46 17.41
CA SER A 21 -9.40 5.60 16.65
C SER A 21 -8.35 6.50 17.30
N SER A 22 -8.64 7.07 18.48
CA SER A 22 -7.78 8.02 19.19
C SER A 22 -7.26 7.40 20.48
N GLN A 23 -5.94 7.42 20.66
CA GLN A 23 -5.32 6.98 21.92
C GLN A 23 -5.86 7.78 23.12
N TYR A 24 -6.13 9.08 22.96
CA TYR A 24 -6.65 9.93 24.03
C TYR A 24 -8.10 9.58 24.39
N ALA A 25 -8.93 9.30 23.39
CA ALA A 25 -10.30 8.85 23.60
C ALA A 25 -10.34 7.49 24.32
N MET A 26 -9.48 6.55 23.91
CA MET A 26 -9.35 5.26 24.54
C MET A 26 -8.96 5.40 26.03
N ARG A 27 -7.89 6.14 26.32
CA ARG A 27 -7.44 6.39 27.70
C ARG A 27 -8.51 7.06 28.55
N LEU A 28 -9.18 8.08 28.02
CA LEU A 28 -10.22 8.81 28.75
C LEU A 28 -11.46 7.93 29.01
N TYR A 29 -11.85 7.10 28.05
CA TYR A 29 -12.92 6.12 28.22
C TYR A 29 -12.59 5.08 29.29
N GLU A 30 -11.37 4.56 29.33
CA GLU A 30 -10.90 3.66 30.39
C GLU A 30 -11.04 4.32 31.78
N PHE A 31 -10.68 5.61 31.87
CA PHE A 31 -10.84 6.38 33.10
C PHE A 31 -12.29 6.52 33.52
N PHE A 32 -13.19 6.81 32.59
CA PHE A 32 -14.61 6.91 32.87
C PHE A 32 -15.20 5.57 33.30
N MET A 33 -14.90 4.48 32.60
CA MET A 33 -15.39 3.15 32.95
C MET A 33 -14.91 2.67 34.33
N ARG A 34 -13.73 3.11 34.78
CA ARG A 34 -13.26 2.84 36.14
C ARG A 34 -14.06 3.58 37.22
N HIS A 35 -14.54 4.79 36.91
CA HIS A 35 -15.25 5.67 37.86
C HIS A 35 -16.77 5.69 37.61
N LEU A 36 -17.28 4.81 36.75
CA LEU A 36 -18.69 4.65 36.48
C LEU A 36 -19.34 3.81 37.58
N ASP A 37 -20.37 4.35 38.23
CA ASP A 37 -21.21 3.56 39.12
C ASP A 37 -22.18 2.71 38.27
N LYS A 38 -22.01 1.39 38.35
CA LYS A 38 -22.81 0.41 37.61
C LYS A 38 -24.30 0.42 38.02
N LYS A 39 -24.64 0.89 39.22
CA LYS A 39 -26.02 0.93 39.71
C LYS A 39 -26.78 2.12 39.13
N THR A 40 -26.16 3.29 39.09
CA THR A 40 -26.78 4.52 38.61
C THR A 40 -26.50 4.78 37.13
N SER A 41 -25.56 4.03 36.53
CA SER A 41 -25.07 4.26 35.16
C SER A 41 -24.51 5.68 34.98
N THR A 42 -23.98 6.27 36.05
CA THR A 42 -23.40 7.63 36.06
C THR A 42 -22.08 7.62 36.80
N GLY A 43 -21.22 8.59 36.51
CA GLY A 43 -19.95 8.76 37.19
C GLY A 43 -19.40 10.16 36.98
N TRP A 44 -18.41 10.49 37.78
CA TRP A 44 -17.69 11.76 37.68
C TRP A 44 -16.21 11.52 37.98
N LEU A 45 -15.36 12.43 37.47
CA LEU A 45 -13.92 12.36 37.66
C LEU A 45 -13.34 13.76 37.80
N ASP A 46 -12.63 13.98 38.91
CA ASP A 46 -11.77 15.13 39.10
C ASP A 46 -10.31 14.78 38.85
N ILE A 47 -9.66 15.53 37.98
CA ILE A 47 -8.26 15.29 37.64
C ILE A 47 -7.50 16.60 37.40
N SER A 48 -6.27 16.67 37.90
CA SER A 48 -5.37 17.79 37.65
C SER A 48 -4.94 17.84 36.18
N LEU A 49 -4.53 19.00 35.69
CA LEU A 49 -4.00 19.13 34.32
C LEU A 49 -2.77 18.23 34.12
N ASP A 50 -1.87 18.20 35.12
CA ASP A 50 -0.62 17.44 35.04
C ASP A 50 -0.88 15.93 35.03
N ASP A 51 -1.77 15.44 35.89
CA ASP A 51 -2.17 14.03 35.89
C ASP A 51 -2.83 13.66 34.57
N LEU A 52 -3.72 14.50 34.05
CA LEU A 52 -4.42 14.22 32.79
C LEU A 52 -3.44 14.13 31.62
N ARG A 53 -2.45 15.03 31.56
CA ARG A 53 -1.38 14.99 30.55
C ARG A 53 -0.51 13.75 30.70
N PHE A 54 -0.13 13.40 31.92
CA PHE A 54 0.63 12.18 32.21
C PHE A 54 -0.13 10.91 31.79
N ARG A 55 -1.43 10.83 32.10
CA ARG A 55 -2.28 9.70 31.73
C ARG A 55 -2.49 9.55 30.22
N PHE A 56 -2.39 10.64 29.48
CA PHE A 56 -2.41 10.62 28.02
C PHE A 56 -1.04 10.38 27.38
N GLY A 57 0.02 10.24 28.19
CA GLY A 57 1.38 10.02 27.71
C GLY A 57 1.98 11.23 26.98
N LEU A 58 1.50 12.44 27.30
CA LEU A 58 1.98 13.66 26.65
C LEU A 58 3.31 14.11 27.26
N LEU A 59 4.26 14.44 26.39
CA LEU A 59 5.53 15.04 26.78
C LEU A 59 5.35 16.50 27.25
N PRO A 60 6.27 17.06 28.05
CA PRO A 60 6.18 18.44 28.54
C PRO A 60 6.07 19.50 27.43
N ASN A 61 6.55 19.19 26.23
CA ASN A 61 6.57 20.09 25.08
C ASN A 61 5.38 19.95 24.12
N GLU A 62 4.51 18.96 24.30
CA GLU A 62 3.36 18.73 23.42
C GLU A 62 2.15 19.54 23.86
N TYR A 63 1.43 20.15 22.91
CA TYR A 63 0.22 20.93 23.21
C TYR A 63 0.40 21.93 24.37
N LYS A 64 1.51 22.69 24.37
CA LYS A 64 1.87 23.62 25.45
C LYS A 64 0.79 24.67 25.73
N THR A 65 0.13 25.15 24.67
CA THR A 65 -0.97 26.12 24.83
C THR A 65 -2.26 25.39 25.20
N MET A 66 -2.98 25.95 26.17
CA MET A 66 -4.24 25.35 26.64
C MET A 66 -5.29 25.23 25.53
N SER A 67 -5.29 26.16 24.57
CA SER A 67 -6.16 26.08 23.38
C SER A 67 -5.88 24.81 22.58
N ASN A 68 -4.61 24.51 22.30
CA ASN A 68 -4.23 23.31 21.54
C ASN A 68 -4.52 22.03 22.33
N PHE A 69 -4.27 22.02 23.64
CA PHE A 69 -4.60 20.88 24.49
C PHE A 69 -6.11 20.59 24.49
N LYS A 70 -6.94 21.63 24.62
CA LYS A 70 -8.40 21.46 24.56
C LYS A 70 -8.85 20.96 23.19
N ALA A 71 -8.48 21.64 22.11
CA ALA A 71 -8.97 21.33 20.77
C ALA A 71 -8.55 19.93 20.28
N TYR A 72 -7.27 19.59 20.41
CA TYR A 72 -6.71 18.39 19.79
C TYR A 72 -6.68 17.17 20.71
N VAL A 73 -6.76 17.37 22.02
CA VAL A 73 -6.68 16.27 23.00
C VAL A 73 -8.04 16.09 23.67
N LEU A 74 -8.51 17.06 24.45
CA LEU A 74 -9.72 16.85 25.26
C LEU A 74 -11.02 16.85 24.46
N ASP A 75 -11.28 17.89 23.69
CA ASP A 75 -12.52 18.05 22.94
C ASP A 75 -12.62 16.97 21.87
N PHE A 76 -11.50 16.65 21.22
CA PHE A 76 -11.42 15.54 20.27
C PHE A 76 -11.71 14.19 20.92
N ALA A 77 -11.07 13.88 22.06
CA ALA A 77 -11.30 12.63 22.78
C ALA A 77 -12.76 12.50 23.24
N LEU A 78 -13.31 13.56 23.82
CA LEU A 78 -14.67 13.58 24.33
C LEU A 78 -15.71 13.44 23.20
N LYS A 79 -15.48 14.11 22.07
CA LYS A 79 -16.32 13.97 20.88
C LYS A 79 -16.35 12.51 20.39
N LYS A 80 -15.19 11.88 20.30
CA LYS A 80 -15.09 10.47 19.88
C LYS A 80 -15.82 9.52 20.82
N ILE A 81 -15.68 9.71 22.13
CA ILE A 81 -16.42 8.94 23.13
C ILE A 81 -17.93 9.14 22.94
N ASN A 82 -18.38 10.40 22.87
CA ASN A 82 -19.80 10.72 22.75
C ASN A 82 -20.44 10.20 21.44
N GLU A 83 -19.69 10.12 20.34
CA GLU A 83 -20.20 9.66 19.05
C GLU A 83 -20.17 8.13 18.91
N HIS A 84 -19.10 7.49 19.38
CA HIS A 84 -18.78 6.12 19.04
C HIS A 84 -18.96 5.12 20.19
N THR A 85 -19.24 5.57 21.41
CA THR A 85 -19.49 4.67 22.54
C THR A 85 -20.88 4.83 23.15
N ASP A 86 -21.21 3.90 24.04
CA ASP A 86 -22.40 3.90 24.89
C ASP A 86 -22.36 4.97 26.00
N LEU A 87 -21.27 5.71 26.12
CA LEU A 87 -21.09 6.75 27.13
C LEU A 87 -21.38 8.15 26.57
N SER A 88 -21.96 9.01 27.41
CA SER A 88 -22.08 10.45 27.18
C SER A 88 -21.31 11.17 28.28
N ALA A 89 -20.37 12.02 27.93
CA ALA A 89 -19.47 12.72 28.84
C ALA A 89 -19.35 14.21 28.49
N THR A 90 -19.26 15.04 29.52
CA THR A 90 -19.02 16.48 29.45
C THR A 90 -17.96 16.87 30.48
N TYR A 91 -17.33 18.03 30.33
CA TYR A 91 -16.38 18.52 31.33
C TYR A 91 -16.53 20.01 31.63
N THR A 92 -16.17 20.38 32.86
CA THR A 92 -15.97 21.76 33.29
C THR A 92 -14.50 21.97 33.68
N GLN A 93 -14.03 23.21 33.58
CA GLN A 93 -12.64 23.57 33.86
C GLN A 93 -12.51 24.07 35.29
N LYS A 94 -11.55 23.51 36.04
CA LYS A 94 -11.15 24.04 37.34
C LYS A 94 -10.08 25.10 37.15
N LYS A 95 -10.34 26.31 37.65
CA LYS A 95 -9.44 27.46 37.53
C LYS A 95 -8.96 27.94 38.89
N GLN A 96 -7.70 28.33 38.95
CA GLN A 96 -7.12 29.09 40.06
C GLN A 96 -6.67 30.44 39.49
N GLY A 97 -7.48 31.47 39.73
CA GLY A 97 -7.34 32.76 39.05
C GLY A 97 -7.54 32.63 37.53
N ARG A 98 -6.53 33.05 36.75
CA ARG A 98 -6.55 32.96 35.27
C ARG A 98 -6.06 31.62 34.73
N VAL A 99 -5.48 30.77 35.57
CA VAL A 99 -4.84 29.51 35.16
C VAL A 99 -5.82 28.35 35.34
N ILE A 100 -5.86 27.45 34.35
CA ILE A 100 -6.63 26.20 34.43
C ILE A 100 -5.74 25.15 35.09
N VAL A 101 -6.19 24.63 36.23
CA VAL A 101 -5.43 23.68 37.07
C VAL A 101 -5.93 22.24 36.93
N GLY A 102 -7.12 22.03 36.37
CA GLY A 102 -7.68 20.70 36.16
C GLY A 102 -9.07 20.72 35.53
N PHE A 103 -9.69 19.54 35.51
CA PHE A 103 -10.98 19.32 34.88
C PHE A 103 -11.87 18.46 35.77
N HIS A 104 -13.16 18.78 35.77
CA HIS A 104 -14.21 17.94 36.33
C HIS A 104 -15.00 17.34 35.17
N PHE A 105 -15.05 16.02 35.10
CA PHE A 105 -15.82 15.29 34.12
C PHE A 105 -17.08 14.73 34.75
N GLU A 106 -18.17 14.82 34.03
CA GLU A 106 -19.43 14.14 34.34
C GLU A 106 -19.79 13.25 33.16
N PHE A 107 -20.16 12.01 33.44
CA PHE A 107 -20.48 11.05 32.39
C PHE A 107 -21.57 10.07 32.81
N LYS A 108 -22.32 9.59 31.81
CA LYS A 108 -23.43 8.66 32.00
C LYS A 108 -23.51 7.67 30.85
N GLN A 109 -23.92 6.45 31.16
CA GLN A 109 -24.24 5.44 30.15
C GLN A 109 -25.59 5.78 29.50
N LYS A 110 -25.67 5.67 28.17
CA LYS A 110 -26.87 6.03 27.41
C LYS A 110 -27.94 4.94 27.57
N ALA A 111 -29.10 5.31 28.13
CA ALA A 111 -30.23 4.39 28.38
C ALA A 111 -30.81 3.70 27.13
N ASN A 112 -30.47 4.18 25.92
CA ASN A 112 -30.88 3.59 24.64
C ASN A 112 -29.80 2.73 23.99
N ALA A 113 -28.86 2.19 24.77
CA ALA A 113 -28.11 1.02 24.38
C ALA A 113 -29.00 -0.23 24.51
N LYS A 114 -30.07 -0.32 23.70
CA LYS A 114 -30.34 -1.65 23.12
C LYS A 114 -28.99 -2.07 22.51
N PRO A 115 -28.52 -3.33 22.64
CA PRO A 115 -27.40 -3.77 21.82
C PRO A 115 -27.77 -3.28 20.44
N LYS A 116 -26.94 -2.42 19.83
CA LYS A 116 -27.21 -1.98 18.47
C LYS A 116 -27.35 -3.32 17.77
N LYS A 117 -28.59 -3.72 17.47
CA LYS A 117 -28.88 -4.67 16.43
C LYS A 117 -27.97 -4.14 15.36
N THR A 118 -26.96 -4.94 15.10
CA THR A 118 -26.09 -4.87 13.97
C THR A 118 -26.90 -4.10 12.95
N LYS A 119 -26.50 -2.86 12.63
CA LYS A 119 -26.65 -2.50 11.23
C LYS A 119 -26.00 -3.70 10.59
N GLU A 120 -26.83 -4.57 10.00
CA GLU A 120 -26.36 -5.53 9.04
C GLU A 120 -25.39 -4.71 8.21
N ASN A 121 -24.10 -4.86 8.52
CA ASN A 121 -23.10 -4.61 7.54
C ASN A 121 -23.43 -5.74 6.58
N THR A 122 -24.24 -5.40 5.59
CA THR A 122 -24.34 -6.11 4.33
C THR A 122 -22.97 -6.21 3.66
N ASP A 123 -21.93 -5.58 4.24
CA ASP A 123 -20.51 -5.74 3.96
C ASP A 123 -19.75 -6.51 5.07
N ARG A 124 -20.29 -7.61 5.60
CA ARG A 124 -19.40 -8.62 6.20
C ARG A 124 -18.68 -9.33 5.06
N ASP A 125 -17.35 -9.43 5.13
CA ASP A 125 -16.59 -10.21 4.15
C ASP A 125 -17.11 -11.66 4.22
N PRO A 126 -17.75 -12.17 3.14
CA PRO A 126 -18.40 -13.48 3.14
C PRO A 126 -17.42 -14.63 3.36
N ASN A 127 -16.11 -14.38 3.34
CA ASN A 127 -15.06 -15.36 3.64
C ASN A 127 -14.55 -15.28 5.10
N THR A 128 -15.11 -14.42 5.96
CA THR A 128 -14.73 -14.35 7.38
C THR A 128 -15.43 -15.45 8.15
N LYS A 129 -14.67 -16.30 8.83
CA LYS A 129 -15.22 -17.33 9.71
C LYS A 129 -15.89 -16.69 10.91
N ASP A 130 -17.06 -17.19 11.27
CA ASP A 130 -17.73 -16.80 12.50
C ASP A 130 -16.99 -17.35 13.71
N ILE A 131 -17.04 -16.60 14.81
CA ILE A 131 -16.34 -16.91 16.05
C ILE A 131 -17.06 -18.03 16.83
N PHE A 132 -18.36 -18.24 16.59
CA PHE A 132 -19.17 -19.21 17.33
C PHE A 132 -19.25 -20.59 16.69
N ASP A 133 -19.30 -20.67 15.36
CA ASP A 133 -19.44 -21.94 14.62
C ASP A 133 -18.20 -22.29 13.77
N GLY A 134 -17.25 -21.35 13.62
CA GLY A 134 -16.05 -21.53 12.80
C GLY A 134 -16.31 -21.60 11.30
N LEU A 135 -17.53 -21.28 10.84
CA LEU A 135 -17.98 -21.32 9.46
C LEU A 135 -18.10 -19.91 8.89
N THR A 136 -17.77 -19.77 7.61
CA THR A 136 -18.04 -18.57 6.82
C THR A 136 -19.51 -18.50 6.38
N ASP A 137 -19.98 -17.34 5.94
CA ASP A 137 -21.36 -17.18 5.43
C ASP A 137 -21.65 -18.11 4.25
N LYS A 138 -20.67 -18.29 3.35
CA LYS A 138 -20.77 -19.27 2.25
C LYS A 138 -20.78 -20.71 2.74
N GLU A 139 -20.00 -21.05 3.76
CA GLU A 139 -20.02 -22.38 4.35
C GLU A 139 -21.36 -22.67 5.06
N ARG A 140 -21.99 -21.66 5.67
CA ARG A 140 -23.35 -21.77 6.21
C ARG A 140 -24.38 -22.00 5.12
N GLU A 141 -24.25 -21.35 3.97
CA GLU A 141 -25.08 -21.61 2.81
C GLU A 141 -24.90 -23.05 2.30
N VAL A 142 -23.66 -23.55 2.24
CA VAL A 142 -23.36 -24.95 1.90
C VAL A 142 -24.02 -25.91 2.90
N VAL A 143 -23.93 -25.62 4.21
CA VAL A 143 -24.58 -26.42 5.26
C VAL A 143 -26.10 -26.40 5.09
N ALA A 144 -26.71 -25.23 4.88
CA ALA A 144 -28.14 -25.09 4.66
C ALA A 144 -28.62 -25.87 3.42
N ASN A 145 -27.89 -25.76 2.30
CA ASN A 145 -28.18 -26.48 1.07
C ASN A 145 -28.08 -28.01 1.26
N LYS A 146 -27.05 -28.50 1.96
CA LYS A 146 -26.91 -29.94 2.25
C LYS A 146 -27.96 -30.44 3.23
N THR A 147 -28.39 -29.61 4.18
CA THR A 147 -29.44 -29.94 5.15
C THR A 147 -30.79 -30.03 4.46
N ALA A 148 -31.15 -29.05 3.62
CA ALA A 148 -32.36 -29.07 2.80
C ALA A 148 -32.39 -30.26 1.83
N TYR A 149 -31.25 -30.63 1.25
CA TYR A 149 -31.12 -31.83 0.43
C TYR A 149 -31.41 -33.12 1.22
N ALA A 150 -30.88 -33.23 2.44
CA ALA A 150 -31.12 -34.39 3.30
C ALA A 150 -32.60 -34.49 3.72
N ASP A 151 -33.24 -33.36 4.01
CA ASP A 151 -34.67 -33.28 4.31
C ASP A 151 -35.53 -33.72 3.12
N GLN A 152 -35.22 -33.22 1.92
CA GLN A 152 -35.93 -33.60 0.69
C GLN A 152 -35.80 -35.10 0.39
N LYS A 153 -34.66 -35.70 0.72
CA LYS A 153 -34.40 -37.14 0.53
C LYS A 153 -34.90 -38.02 1.68
N GLY A 154 -35.51 -37.43 2.72
CA GLY A 154 -36.01 -38.17 3.88
C GLY A 154 -34.90 -38.86 4.69
N ILE A 155 -33.65 -38.39 4.58
CA ILE A 155 -32.53 -38.94 5.33
C ILE A 155 -32.68 -38.45 6.76
N THR A 156 -33.02 -39.32 7.72
CA THR A 156 -33.22 -38.94 9.13
C THR A 156 -32.03 -39.29 10.02
N ASP A 157 -31.13 -40.16 9.55
CA ASP A 157 -29.94 -40.57 10.29
C ASP A 157 -28.98 -39.38 10.54
N PRO A 158 -28.66 -39.04 11.80
CA PRO A 158 -27.82 -37.90 12.14
C PRO A 158 -26.40 -37.99 11.56
N LEU A 159 -25.82 -39.20 11.53
CA LEU A 159 -24.44 -39.40 11.07
C LEU A 159 -24.35 -39.22 9.55
N HIS A 160 -25.31 -39.76 8.80
CA HIS A 160 -25.41 -39.57 7.35
C HIS A 160 -25.58 -38.09 6.99
N ARG A 161 -26.43 -37.35 7.70
CA ARG A 161 -26.59 -35.90 7.52
C ARG A 161 -25.27 -35.15 7.73
N GLN A 162 -24.55 -35.46 8.81
CA GLN A 162 -23.28 -34.81 9.12
C GLN A 162 -22.21 -35.11 8.07
N ASN A 163 -22.13 -36.34 7.58
CA ASN A 163 -21.20 -36.72 6.51
C ASN A 163 -21.47 -35.96 5.19
N LEU A 164 -22.73 -35.79 4.82
CA LEU A 164 -23.13 -35.01 3.64
C LEU A 164 -22.74 -33.52 3.74
N ILE A 165 -22.89 -32.95 4.94
CA ILE A 165 -22.49 -31.57 5.23
C ILE A 165 -20.97 -31.43 5.15
N ASN A 166 -20.23 -32.33 5.83
CA ASN A 166 -18.76 -32.33 5.83
C ASN A 166 -18.20 -32.46 4.40
N GLN A 167 -18.74 -33.39 3.61
CA GLN A 167 -18.36 -33.57 2.21
C GLN A 167 -18.61 -32.29 1.39
N GLY A 168 -19.75 -31.62 1.60
CA GLY A 168 -20.05 -30.35 0.94
C GLY A 168 -19.07 -29.24 1.31
N LEU A 169 -18.75 -29.12 2.59
CA LEU A 169 -17.80 -28.12 3.10
C LEU A 169 -16.38 -28.37 2.57
N GLU A 170 -15.93 -29.62 2.53
CA GLU A 170 -14.63 -29.99 1.96
C GLU A 170 -14.54 -29.64 0.48
N GLN A 171 -15.58 -29.95 -0.30
CA GLN A 171 -15.65 -29.60 -1.72
C GLN A 171 -15.57 -28.08 -1.93
N HIS A 172 -16.33 -27.30 -1.14
CA HIS A 172 -16.29 -25.84 -1.20
C HIS A 172 -14.88 -25.29 -0.89
N ARG A 173 -14.25 -25.76 0.20
CA ARG A 173 -12.90 -25.34 0.59
C ARG A 173 -11.85 -25.69 -0.46
N GLN A 174 -11.93 -26.88 -1.05
CA GLN A 174 -11.03 -27.29 -2.13
C GLN A 174 -11.20 -26.41 -3.36
N ALA A 175 -12.44 -26.09 -3.74
CA ALA A 175 -12.73 -25.21 -4.86
C ALA A 175 -12.18 -23.79 -4.62
N GLU A 176 -12.40 -23.20 -3.44
CA GLU A 176 -11.84 -21.89 -3.11
C GLU A 176 -10.31 -21.88 -3.14
N LYS A 177 -9.68 -22.93 -2.58
CA LYS A 177 -8.22 -23.05 -2.61
C LYS A 177 -7.70 -23.15 -4.04
N ALA A 178 -8.32 -23.99 -4.88
CA ALA A 178 -7.96 -24.14 -6.28
C ALA A 178 -8.14 -22.83 -7.07
N GLU A 179 -9.20 -22.06 -6.78
CA GLU A 179 -9.43 -20.75 -7.41
C GLU A 179 -8.34 -19.74 -7.00
N ARG A 180 -7.97 -19.69 -5.72
CA ARG A 180 -6.87 -18.84 -5.22
C ARG A 180 -5.56 -19.20 -5.88
N GLU A 181 -5.20 -20.48 -5.91
CA GLU A 181 -3.98 -20.96 -6.59
C GLU A 181 -3.99 -20.61 -8.08
N ARG A 182 -5.14 -20.74 -8.77
CA ARG A 182 -5.26 -20.34 -10.19
C ARG A 182 -5.04 -18.84 -10.39
N LYS A 183 -5.60 -18.00 -9.52
CA LYS A 183 -5.41 -16.54 -9.56
C LYS A 183 -3.95 -16.16 -9.31
N GLU A 184 -3.31 -16.80 -8.33
CA GLU A 184 -1.90 -16.60 -8.01
C GLU A 184 -0.99 -17.03 -9.16
N ARG A 185 -1.22 -18.22 -9.74
CA ARG A 185 -0.48 -18.71 -10.92
C ARG A 185 -0.61 -17.74 -12.10
N LYS A 186 -1.82 -17.29 -12.41
CA LYS A 186 -2.06 -16.32 -13.49
C LYS A 186 -1.38 -14.97 -13.23
N LYS A 187 -1.32 -14.52 -11.97
CA LYS A 187 -0.61 -13.30 -11.59
C LYS A 187 0.90 -13.48 -11.75
N ALA A 188 1.45 -14.60 -11.28
CA ALA A 188 2.86 -14.93 -11.40
C ALA A 188 3.29 -15.06 -12.88
N GLU A 189 2.47 -15.72 -13.70
CA GLU A 189 2.70 -15.85 -15.15
C GLU A 189 2.76 -14.49 -15.84
N ARG A 190 1.80 -13.58 -15.55
CA ARG A 190 1.81 -12.21 -16.08
C ARG A 190 3.04 -11.40 -15.62
N GLN A 191 3.48 -11.59 -14.38
CA GLN A 191 4.67 -10.93 -13.86
C GLN A 191 5.94 -11.46 -14.54
N ALA A 192 6.05 -12.79 -14.71
CA ALA A 192 7.15 -13.42 -15.42
C ALA A 192 7.21 -12.99 -16.89
N GLN A 193 6.06 -12.88 -17.56
CA GLN A 193 5.98 -12.40 -18.94
C GLN A 193 6.44 -10.95 -19.07
N ARG A 194 5.96 -10.05 -18.20
CA ARG A 194 6.42 -8.65 -18.19
C ARG A 194 7.91 -8.52 -17.90
N ALA A 195 8.43 -9.31 -16.96
CA ALA A 195 9.85 -9.33 -16.65
C ALA A 195 10.69 -9.82 -17.84
N LYS A 196 10.20 -10.83 -18.57
CA LYS A 196 10.84 -11.34 -19.79
C LYS A 196 10.84 -10.28 -20.90
N GLU A 197 9.71 -9.62 -21.14
CA GLU A 197 9.59 -8.53 -22.12
C GLU A 197 10.52 -7.35 -21.78
N GLN A 198 10.59 -6.97 -20.50
CA GLN A 198 11.51 -5.93 -20.04
C GLN A 198 12.98 -6.32 -20.21
N ALA A 199 13.35 -7.56 -19.87
CA ALA A 199 14.70 -8.06 -20.05
C ALA A 199 15.09 -8.12 -21.54
N GLU A 200 14.17 -8.51 -22.41
CA GLU A 200 14.40 -8.51 -23.86
C GLU A 200 14.57 -7.09 -24.41
N GLN A 201 13.75 -6.13 -23.94
CA GLN A 201 13.91 -4.73 -24.34
C GLN A 201 15.24 -4.14 -23.87
N LEU A 202 15.62 -4.39 -22.60
CA LEU A 202 16.91 -3.94 -22.08
C LEU A 202 18.08 -4.54 -22.85
N ALA A 203 18.00 -5.82 -23.24
CA ALA A 203 19.01 -6.46 -24.06
C ALA A 203 19.10 -5.83 -25.46
N LYS A 204 17.97 -5.49 -26.08
CA LYS A 204 17.94 -4.77 -27.38
C LYS A 204 18.53 -3.38 -27.26
N ASP A 205 18.13 -2.63 -26.23
CA ASP A 205 18.64 -1.28 -25.97
C ASP A 205 20.15 -1.29 -25.69
N GLU A 206 20.64 -2.30 -24.97
CA GLU A 206 22.08 -2.47 -24.70
C GLU A 206 22.85 -2.84 -25.97
N GLN A 207 22.31 -3.74 -26.82
CA GLN A 207 22.90 -4.06 -28.11
C GLN A 207 22.98 -2.82 -29.01
N GLU A 208 21.90 -2.02 -29.09
CA GLU A 208 21.89 -0.79 -29.88
C GLU A 208 22.89 0.24 -29.36
N ARG A 209 23.05 0.37 -28.04
CA ARG A 209 24.09 1.23 -27.44
C ARG A 209 25.49 0.75 -27.79
N GLN A 210 25.76 -0.54 -27.63
CA GLN A 210 27.08 -1.11 -27.98
C GLN A 210 27.37 -0.95 -29.47
N GLU A 211 26.38 -1.11 -30.35
CA GLU A 211 26.56 -0.91 -31.79
C GLU A 211 26.85 0.55 -32.13
N LYS A 212 26.14 1.51 -31.51
CA LYS A 212 26.43 2.94 -31.65
C LYS A 212 27.81 3.31 -31.15
N GLU A 213 28.22 2.82 -29.98
CA GLU A 213 29.56 3.06 -29.43
C GLU A 213 30.64 2.48 -30.34
N ARG A 214 30.45 1.26 -30.86
CA ARG A 214 31.36 0.65 -31.83
C ARG A 214 31.41 1.43 -33.13
N ALA A 215 30.27 1.91 -33.64
CA ALA A 215 30.22 2.72 -34.84
C ALA A 215 30.94 4.06 -34.65
N GLU A 216 30.78 4.72 -33.50
CA GLU A 216 31.50 5.95 -33.15
C GLU A 216 33.01 5.71 -33.00
N GLN A 217 33.42 4.62 -32.33
CA GLN A 217 34.82 4.25 -32.23
C GLN A 217 35.43 3.97 -33.60
N ARG A 218 34.74 3.17 -34.43
CA ARG A 218 35.14 2.87 -35.81
C ARG A 218 35.31 4.16 -36.62
N LYS A 219 34.35 5.09 -36.52
CA LYS A 219 34.43 6.42 -37.14
C LYS A 219 35.66 7.20 -36.67
N LYS A 220 35.92 7.26 -35.35
CA LYS A 220 37.08 7.97 -34.79
C LYS A 220 38.39 7.38 -35.27
N SER A 221 38.54 6.05 -35.21
CA SER A 221 39.74 5.35 -35.69
C SER A 221 39.98 5.57 -37.18
N PHE A 222 38.92 5.63 -38.00
CA PHE A 222 39.05 5.96 -39.42
C PHE A 222 39.54 7.39 -39.65
N ILE A 223 38.97 8.38 -38.95
CA ILE A 223 39.40 9.76 -39.10
C ILE A 223 40.88 9.88 -38.72
N GLU A 224 41.28 9.29 -37.61
CA GLU A 224 42.67 9.27 -37.15
C GLU A 224 43.60 8.56 -38.15
N MET A 225 43.18 7.43 -38.71
CA MET A 225 43.95 6.73 -39.75
C MET A 225 44.08 7.58 -41.02
N PHE A 226 42.98 8.19 -41.47
CA PHE A 226 42.95 9.05 -42.65
C PHE A 226 43.87 10.26 -42.49
N GLU A 227 43.78 10.96 -41.35
CA GLU A 227 44.59 12.16 -41.09
C GLU A 227 46.08 11.86 -40.93
N ASN A 228 46.46 10.62 -40.58
CA ASN A 228 47.85 10.19 -40.49
C ASN A 228 48.44 9.68 -41.83
N LEU A 229 47.63 9.51 -42.88
CA LEU A 229 48.13 9.19 -44.22
C LEU A 229 48.89 10.37 -44.82
N ASP A 230 49.83 10.08 -45.72
CA ASP A 230 50.53 11.11 -46.49
C ASP A 230 49.56 11.89 -47.40
N GLU A 231 49.85 13.17 -47.61
CA GLU A 231 48.95 14.11 -48.30
C GLU A 231 48.63 13.66 -49.73
N GLN A 232 49.57 13.00 -50.43
CA GLN A 232 49.32 12.45 -51.76
C GLN A 232 48.30 11.30 -51.73
N TYR A 233 48.37 10.44 -50.72
CA TYR A 233 47.44 9.32 -50.57
C TYR A 233 46.06 9.78 -50.11
N GLN A 234 45.98 10.82 -49.27
CA GLN A 234 44.71 11.44 -48.88
C GLN A 234 43.96 11.98 -50.11
N GLU A 235 44.65 12.72 -50.98
CA GLU A 235 44.06 13.28 -52.22
C GLU A 235 43.62 12.17 -53.20
N GLN A 236 44.44 11.13 -53.38
CA GLN A 236 44.06 9.97 -54.20
C GLN A 236 42.80 9.29 -53.67
N ALA A 237 42.71 9.08 -52.35
CA ALA A 237 41.53 8.47 -51.75
C ALA A 237 40.27 9.34 -51.92
N LEU A 238 40.40 10.66 -51.77
CA LEU A 238 39.30 11.61 -52.00
C LEU A 238 38.85 11.62 -53.46
N ASP A 239 39.77 11.51 -54.42
CA ASP A 239 39.46 11.45 -55.84
C ASP A 239 38.71 10.18 -56.23
N GLU A 240 39.13 9.02 -55.72
CA GLU A 240 38.43 7.76 -55.99
C GLU A 240 37.03 7.73 -55.37
N VAL A 241 36.88 8.27 -54.17
CA VAL A 241 35.57 8.40 -53.52
C VAL A 241 34.68 9.38 -54.29
N ALA A 242 35.22 10.49 -54.78
CA ALA A 242 34.48 11.47 -55.58
C ALA A 242 33.86 10.85 -56.85
N LYS A 243 34.61 9.99 -57.56
CA LYS A 243 34.13 9.29 -58.78
C LYS A 243 32.88 8.44 -58.52
N ASN A 244 32.70 7.96 -57.29
CA ASN A 244 31.55 7.14 -56.93
C ASN A 244 30.28 7.93 -56.65
N PHE A 245 30.36 9.27 -56.54
CA PHE A 245 29.22 10.14 -56.33
C PHE A 245 28.80 10.92 -57.59
N ASP A 246 29.50 10.72 -58.70
CA ASP A 246 29.20 11.40 -59.97
C ASP A 246 27.76 11.07 -60.43
N ASN A 247 27.04 12.12 -60.84
CA ASN A 247 25.63 12.10 -61.25
C ASN A 247 24.58 11.88 -60.15
N ASN A 248 24.91 12.14 -58.88
CA ASN A 248 23.94 12.13 -57.77
C ASN A 248 24.00 13.44 -56.95
N ILE A 249 22.93 13.72 -56.18
CA ILE A 249 22.81 14.84 -55.23
C ILE A 249 24.02 14.90 -54.26
N PHE A 250 24.58 13.73 -53.93
CA PHE A 250 25.78 13.60 -53.09
C PHE A 250 27.06 14.18 -53.72
N SER A 251 27.17 14.31 -55.05
CA SER A 251 28.34 14.91 -55.71
C SER A 251 28.58 16.35 -55.25
N LYS A 252 27.51 17.15 -55.21
CA LYS A 252 27.58 18.55 -54.79
C LYS A 252 27.98 18.67 -53.33
N TRP A 253 27.38 17.85 -52.46
CA TRP A 253 27.68 17.85 -51.03
C TRP A 253 29.10 17.33 -50.73
N PHE A 254 29.60 16.36 -51.50
CA PHE A 254 30.96 15.85 -51.33
C PHE A 254 32.00 16.90 -51.74
N LYS A 255 31.78 17.60 -52.87
CA LYS A 255 32.66 18.69 -53.31
C LYS A 255 32.73 19.82 -52.29
N GLU A 256 31.59 20.25 -51.77
CA GLU A 256 31.50 21.28 -50.72
C GLU A 256 32.21 20.83 -49.42
N ALA A 257 32.01 19.57 -49.01
CA ALA A 257 32.69 19.01 -47.84
C ALA A 257 34.21 18.85 -48.06
N ARG A 258 34.65 18.60 -49.29
CA ARG A 258 36.07 18.49 -49.66
C ARG A 258 36.76 19.85 -49.65
N GLU A 259 36.12 20.87 -50.20
CA GLU A 259 36.59 22.27 -50.15
C GLU A 259 36.75 22.77 -48.72
N GLN A 260 35.89 22.31 -47.81
CA GLN A 260 35.95 22.64 -46.37
C GLN A 260 36.91 21.73 -45.57
N GLY A 261 37.54 20.73 -46.20
CA GLY A 261 38.46 19.80 -45.54
C GLY A 261 37.79 18.80 -44.59
N VAL A 262 36.48 18.58 -44.70
CA VAL A 262 35.68 17.73 -43.79
C VAL A 262 35.03 16.52 -44.46
N ALA A 263 35.30 16.28 -45.76
CA ALA A 263 34.72 15.16 -46.51
C ALA A 263 34.94 13.79 -45.85
N HIS A 264 36.12 13.54 -45.28
CA HIS A 264 36.46 12.30 -44.57
C HIS A 264 35.88 12.25 -43.14
N LYS A 265 35.29 13.34 -42.63
CA LYS A 265 34.68 13.41 -41.28
C LYS A 265 33.15 13.29 -41.31
N ASP A 266 32.54 13.49 -42.46
CA ASP A 266 31.08 13.43 -42.64
C ASP A 266 30.61 11.96 -42.71
N PRO A 267 29.73 11.52 -41.79
CA PRO A 267 29.15 10.17 -41.80
C PRO A 267 28.55 9.74 -43.14
N LYS A 268 28.06 10.68 -43.95
CA LYS A 268 27.45 10.41 -45.26
C LYS A 268 28.45 9.82 -46.26
N PHE A 269 29.74 10.10 -46.10
CA PHE A 269 30.77 9.71 -47.06
C PHE A 269 31.70 8.63 -46.52
N ILE A 270 31.91 8.58 -45.20
CA ILE A 270 32.80 7.61 -44.52
C ILE A 270 32.52 6.16 -44.93
N GLY A 271 31.25 5.78 -45.08
CA GLY A 271 30.87 4.45 -45.54
C GLY A 271 31.52 4.07 -46.88
N LYS A 272 31.67 5.03 -47.79
CA LYS A 272 32.23 4.78 -49.11
C LYS A 272 33.75 4.60 -49.10
N PHE A 273 34.45 5.25 -48.17
CA PHE A 273 35.88 5.01 -47.97
C PHE A 273 36.12 3.58 -47.45
N TYR A 274 35.28 3.08 -46.55
CA TYR A 274 35.37 1.69 -46.09
C TYR A 274 35.15 0.67 -47.21
N GLU A 275 34.18 0.92 -48.10
CA GLU A 275 33.92 0.02 -49.23
C GLU A 275 35.07 -0.05 -50.23
N LEU A 276 35.74 1.08 -50.50
CA LEU A 276 36.78 1.16 -51.54
C LEU A 276 38.15 0.73 -51.03
N PHE A 277 38.48 1.06 -49.78
CA PHE A 277 39.82 0.87 -49.24
C PHE A 277 39.91 -0.20 -48.15
N GLY A 278 38.79 -0.75 -47.70
CA GLY A 278 38.74 -1.83 -46.70
C GLY A 278 39.22 -1.41 -45.31
N TRP A 279 39.16 -0.11 -44.99
CA TRP A 279 39.57 0.46 -43.70
C TRP A 279 38.57 0.17 -42.57
#